data_AF-A0A5C6B4J5-F1
#
_entry.id   AF-A0A5C6B4J5-F1
#
_cell.length_a   1.000
_cell.length_b   1.000
_cell.length_c   1.000
_cell.angle_alpha   90.00
_cell.angle_beta   90.00
_cell.angle_gamma   90.00
#
_symmetry.space_group_name_H-M   'P 1'
#
loop_
_entity.id
_entity.type
_entity.pdbx_description
1 polymer ?
#
loop_
_entity_poly.entity_id
_entity_poly.type
_entity_poly.pdbx_seq_one_letter_code
_entity_poly.pdbx_strand_id
1 'polypeptide(L)'
;MYKSSLSLGHTPRSLDQFLVLCLGCMLFLLASIATGDDVAVFRPQPGKFPPLEKAHSYRGEIVFVDHPNRRGSIRVEGTGKFYRNDPQPFAMLPYGVIRYHGAPADLRDIPLGTVMHVCGFLPPDPKLSSVPVLPVNNKEKDAGHYRGIGTAPAENHVLLLEDEPSHCLRVGKVWKLKEVELKDNVGRIIASRESKDGGDGGVDDEELTFDAATRIWRGRERIRVADLVAEEAWPASGKKDLGRQAVLLGITWKPAPGDGLSGAFTQFHISDIWLDDDAIQNAAHFQTETHKAFIRSRWMPAWVDAVDYGKFGRATVTATLFGGMDDSLYDDFQKGVGAQMNGAENTLKHAAGHYGPSHVASSGEIREVSRSTEAIPLGSSGIRIQFETDLIIEGLRPGRVVRVRPESWPKTQIPREEYLFENNPEDRFPTPDIFPKY
;
A
#
# COMPACT_ATOMS: atom_id res chain seq x y z
N MET A 1 -95.79 -18.64 34.84
CA MET A 1 -95.92 -19.97 35.46
C MET A 1 -94.53 -20.58 35.52
N TYR A 2 -94.11 -21.03 36.72
CA TYR A 2 -92.92 -21.81 37.08
C TYR A 2 -91.49 -21.25 36.87
N LYS A 3 -90.85 -21.09 38.04
CA LYS A 3 -89.41 -21.04 38.34
C LYS A 3 -88.71 -22.36 38.02
N SER A 4 -87.40 -22.28 37.75
CA SER A 4 -86.26 -23.15 38.16
C SER A 4 -85.26 -23.23 36.98
N SER A 5 -83.92 -23.29 37.12
CA SER A 5 -82.98 -23.48 38.22
C SER A 5 -81.58 -22.99 37.78
N LEU A 6 -80.77 -22.55 38.75
CA LEU A 6 -79.33 -22.31 38.60
C LEU A 6 -78.54 -23.62 38.49
N SER A 7 -77.43 -23.60 37.75
CA SER A 7 -76.25 -24.42 38.06
C SER A 7 -75.00 -23.78 37.45
N LEU A 8 -73.98 -23.63 38.30
CA LEU A 8 -72.69 -22.99 38.05
C LEU A 8 -71.77 -23.86 37.18
N GLY A 9 -70.90 -23.18 36.43
CA GLY A 9 -69.76 -23.78 35.75
C GLY A 9 -68.77 -22.70 35.28
N HIS A 10 -68.29 -21.86 36.20
CA HIS A 10 -67.17 -20.96 35.95
C HIS A 10 -65.87 -21.74 36.19
N THR A 11 -65.09 -21.96 35.13
CA THR A 11 -63.67 -22.34 35.24
C THR A 11 -62.84 -21.06 35.06
N PRO A 12 -61.91 -20.74 35.99
CA PRO A 12 -60.99 -19.63 35.81
C PRO A 12 -59.87 -20.06 34.87
N ARG A 13 -59.73 -19.40 33.72
CA ARG A 13 -58.48 -19.48 32.95
C ARG A 13 -57.40 -18.75 33.75
N SER A 14 -56.41 -19.52 34.14
CA SER A 14 -55.34 -19.16 35.04
C SER A 14 -54.45 -18.04 34.49
N LEU A 15 -53.90 -17.29 35.41
CA LEU A 15 -52.85 -16.28 35.26
C LEU A 15 -51.54 -16.79 34.61
N ASP A 16 -51.49 -18.04 34.15
CA ASP A 16 -50.27 -18.69 33.65
C ASP A 16 -49.88 -18.26 32.23
N GLN A 17 -50.76 -17.61 31.46
CA GLN A 17 -50.42 -17.10 30.12
C GLN A 17 -49.78 -15.71 30.13
N PHE A 18 -49.93 -14.93 31.21
CA PHE A 18 -49.30 -13.61 31.31
C PHE A 18 -47.91 -13.64 31.96
N LEU A 19 -47.62 -14.63 32.80
CA LEU A 19 -46.30 -14.78 33.43
C LEU A 19 -45.23 -15.31 32.46
N VAL A 20 -45.61 -16.15 31.49
CA VAL A 20 -44.70 -16.71 30.48
C VAL A 20 -44.26 -15.66 29.45
N LEU A 21 -45.12 -14.67 29.18
CA LEU A 21 -44.80 -13.61 28.19
C LEU A 21 -43.84 -12.54 28.78
N CYS A 22 -43.94 -12.24 30.07
CA CYS A 22 -43.04 -11.29 30.74
C CYS A 22 -41.66 -11.89 31.09
N LEU A 23 -41.57 -13.21 31.32
CA LEU A 23 -40.27 -13.88 31.51
C LEU A 23 -39.53 -14.08 30.17
N GLY A 24 -40.25 -14.31 29.08
CA GLY A 24 -39.68 -14.39 27.73
C GLY A 24 -39.09 -13.06 27.25
N CYS A 25 -39.74 -11.93 27.53
CA CYS A 25 -39.24 -10.62 27.13
C CYS A 25 -38.04 -10.14 27.98
N MET A 26 -37.89 -10.56 29.25
CA MET A 26 -36.69 -10.28 30.03
C MET A 26 -35.49 -11.17 29.66
N LEU A 27 -35.73 -12.38 29.14
CA LEU A 27 -34.67 -13.27 28.61
C LEU A 27 -34.16 -12.84 27.22
N PHE A 28 -34.94 -12.06 26.47
CA PHE A 28 -34.48 -11.45 25.20
C PHE A 28 -33.83 -10.07 25.36
N LEU A 29 -33.91 -9.43 26.53
CA LEU A 29 -33.28 -8.13 26.83
C LEU A 29 -31.98 -8.24 27.65
N LEU A 30 -31.57 -9.45 28.05
CA LEU A 30 -30.31 -9.71 28.77
C LEU A 30 -29.25 -10.47 27.94
N ALA A 31 -29.48 -10.70 26.64
CA ALA A 31 -28.49 -11.27 25.72
C ALA A 31 -27.78 -10.21 24.85
N SER A 32 -27.80 -8.93 25.25
CA SER A 32 -27.09 -7.83 24.56
C SER A 32 -26.16 -7.06 25.49
N ILE A 33 -25.45 -7.80 26.35
CA ILE A 33 -24.16 -7.36 26.86
C ILE A 33 -23.14 -8.36 26.30
N ALA A 34 -22.89 -8.26 24.99
CA ALA A 34 -21.64 -8.74 24.46
C ALA A 34 -20.56 -7.87 25.09
N THR A 35 -19.90 -8.42 26.10
CA THR A 35 -18.58 -7.96 26.52
C THR A 35 -17.73 -7.79 25.27
N GLY A 36 -17.18 -6.60 25.08
CA GLY A 36 -16.23 -6.35 24.00
C GLY A 36 -15.04 -7.29 24.16
N ASP A 37 -15.00 -8.30 23.29
CA ASP A 37 -13.84 -9.07 22.87
C ASP A 37 -14.28 -9.88 21.63
N ASP A 38 -13.41 -9.94 20.62
CA ASP A 38 -13.55 -10.66 19.33
C ASP A 38 -14.32 -9.99 18.18
N VAL A 39 -13.86 -8.81 17.73
CA VAL A 39 -13.78 -8.60 16.27
C VAL A 39 -12.67 -9.53 15.79
N ALA A 40 -13.01 -10.58 15.02
CA ALA A 40 -12.03 -11.51 14.47
C ALA A 40 -10.91 -10.73 13.74
N VAL A 41 -9.74 -10.69 14.36
CA VAL A 41 -8.58 -9.93 13.90
C VAL A 41 -8.14 -10.47 12.53
N PHE A 42 -8.21 -9.64 11.49
CA PHE A 42 -7.90 -10.09 10.13
C PHE A 42 -6.39 -10.14 9.86
N ARG A 43 -5.92 -11.27 9.33
CA ARG A 43 -4.56 -11.44 8.80
C ARG A 43 -4.63 -12.00 7.37
N PRO A 44 -3.76 -11.55 6.45
CA PRO A 44 -3.67 -12.14 5.12
C PRO A 44 -3.36 -13.65 5.21
N GLN A 45 -3.98 -14.44 4.33
CA GLN A 45 -3.75 -15.88 4.27
C GLN A 45 -2.75 -16.21 3.15
N PRO A 46 -1.83 -17.18 3.36
CA PRO A 46 -0.98 -17.68 2.29
C PRO A 46 -1.80 -18.13 1.07
N GLY A 47 -1.34 -17.79 -0.13
CA GLY A 47 -1.98 -18.15 -1.40
C GLY A 47 -3.28 -17.39 -1.72
N LYS A 48 -3.61 -16.33 -0.96
CA LYS A 48 -4.79 -15.49 -1.23
C LYS A 48 -4.42 -14.01 -1.21
N PHE A 49 -4.99 -13.26 -2.15
CA PHE A 49 -4.93 -11.79 -2.13
C PHE A 49 -5.95 -11.26 -1.11
N PRO A 50 -5.54 -10.45 -0.12
CA PRO A 50 -6.45 -9.91 0.88
C PRO A 50 -7.29 -8.77 0.29
N PRO A 51 -8.57 -8.64 0.70
CA PRO A 51 -9.43 -7.53 0.28
C PRO A 51 -8.91 -6.20 0.86
N LEU A 52 -8.84 -5.16 0.02
CA LEU A 52 -8.29 -3.85 0.39
C LEU A 52 -9.11 -3.19 1.51
N GLU A 53 -10.40 -3.46 1.58
CA GLU A 53 -11.34 -2.90 2.56
C GLU A 53 -11.02 -3.35 4.00
N LYS A 54 -10.24 -4.42 4.16
CA LYS A 54 -9.77 -4.91 5.46
C LYS A 54 -8.42 -4.32 5.86
N ALA A 55 -7.76 -3.56 4.99
CA ALA A 55 -6.51 -2.90 5.30
C ALA A 55 -6.74 -1.68 6.20
N HIS A 56 -5.82 -1.44 7.13
CA HIS A 56 -5.78 -0.17 7.85
C HIS A 56 -5.01 0.85 7.02
N SER A 57 -5.60 2.04 6.86
CA SER A 57 -5.02 3.12 6.07
C SER A 57 -4.46 4.22 6.98
N TYR A 58 -3.24 4.68 6.68
CA TYR A 58 -2.58 5.78 7.36
C TYR A 58 -1.61 6.51 6.41
N ARG A 59 -1.17 7.71 6.81
CA ARG A 59 -0.26 8.57 6.04
C ARG A 59 0.97 8.90 6.88
N GLY A 60 2.10 9.11 6.24
CA GLY A 60 3.32 9.52 6.94
C GLY A 60 4.51 9.74 6.02
N GLU A 61 5.59 10.25 6.59
CA GLU A 61 6.84 10.51 5.87
C GLU A 61 7.71 9.24 5.82
N ILE A 62 8.20 8.87 4.64
CA ILE A 62 9.17 7.79 4.52
C ILE A 62 10.56 8.27 4.98
N VAL A 63 11.14 7.61 5.98
CA VAL A 63 12.40 8.06 6.61
C VAL A 63 13.53 7.04 6.50
N PHE A 64 13.20 5.81 6.12
CA PHE A 64 14.17 4.74 5.91
C PHE A 64 13.65 3.78 4.84
N VAL A 65 14.55 3.32 3.98
CA VAL A 65 14.27 2.36 2.92
C VAL A 65 15.33 1.25 2.93
N ASP A 66 14.87 0.02 2.99
CA ASP A 66 15.61 -1.21 2.78
C ASP A 66 15.00 -1.94 1.57
N HIS A 67 15.28 -1.39 0.39
CA HIS A 67 14.70 -1.84 -0.88
C HIS A 67 14.97 -3.34 -1.17
N PRO A 68 16.15 -3.94 -0.86
CA PRO A 68 16.36 -5.36 -1.16
C PRO A 68 15.45 -6.28 -0.36
N ASN A 69 15.14 -5.97 0.90
CA ASN A 69 14.19 -6.77 1.70
C ASN A 69 12.75 -6.28 1.58
N ARG A 70 12.50 -5.25 0.76
CA ARG A 70 11.23 -4.55 0.63
C ARG A 70 10.65 -4.10 1.98
N ARG A 71 11.48 -3.45 2.79
CA ARG A 71 11.12 -2.87 4.09
C ARG A 71 11.43 -1.38 4.13
N GLY A 72 10.90 -0.69 5.13
CA GLY A 72 11.24 0.69 5.40
C GLY A 72 10.74 1.12 6.77
N SER A 73 10.85 2.41 7.05
CA SER A 73 10.19 3.02 8.21
C SER A 73 9.45 4.28 7.77
N ILE A 74 8.26 4.47 8.33
CA ILE A 74 7.41 5.63 8.09
C ILE A 74 7.14 6.36 9.40
N ARG A 75 7.33 7.67 9.42
CA ARG A 75 6.90 8.52 10.52
C ARG A 75 5.42 8.83 10.31
N VAL A 76 4.58 8.15 11.07
CA VAL A 76 3.12 8.23 10.92
C VAL A 76 2.61 9.58 11.39
N GLU A 77 1.72 10.16 10.59
CA GLU A 77 1.00 11.39 10.92
C GLU A 77 0.10 11.17 12.14
N GLY A 78 0.19 12.08 13.10
CA GLY A 78 -0.64 12.07 14.30
C GLY A 78 -0.98 13.50 14.70
N THR A 79 -1.87 13.65 15.67
CA THR A 79 -2.36 14.96 16.14
C THR A 79 -1.34 15.75 16.97
N GLY A 80 -0.20 15.14 17.32
CA GLY A 80 0.86 15.77 18.11
C GLY A 80 1.96 16.45 17.28
N LYS A 81 3.15 16.53 17.87
CA LYS A 81 4.36 17.07 17.23
C LYS A 81 4.96 16.01 16.31
N PHE A 82 4.59 16.06 15.04
CA PHE A 82 4.97 15.08 14.03
C PHE A 82 6.46 14.71 14.07
N TYR A 83 7.36 15.70 14.14
CA TYR A 83 8.81 15.45 14.15
C TYR A 83 9.33 14.60 15.32
N ARG A 84 8.53 14.42 16.39
CA ARG A 84 8.85 13.59 17.56
C ARG A 84 8.30 12.16 17.48
N ASN A 85 7.49 11.87 16.46
CA ASN A 85 6.95 10.53 16.26
C ASN A 85 8.08 9.59 15.86
N ASP A 86 8.14 8.46 16.56
CA ASP A 86 9.13 7.42 16.27
C ASP A 86 8.81 6.80 14.90
N PRO A 87 9.79 6.63 14.01
CA PRO A 87 9.60 5.92 12.75
C PRO A 87 9.08 4.49 12.99
N GLN A 88 8.02 4.12 12.29
CA GLN A 88 7.37 2.82 12.39
C GLN A 88 7.84 1.92 11.25
N PRO A 89 8.50 0.78 11.56
CA PRO A 89 8.93 -0.16 10.54
C PRO A 89 7.76 -0.76 9.77
N PHE A 90 7.94 -1.01 8.48
CA PHE A 90 6.99 -1.74 7.64
C PHE A 90 7.71 -2.74 6.71
N ALA A 91 6.99 -3.78 6.31
CA ALA A 91 7.41 -4.73 5.29
C ALA A 91 6.36 -4.80 4.18
N MET A 92 6.76 -4.78 2.92
CA MET A 92 5.84 -5.02 1.81
C MET A 92 5.43 -6.50 1.79
N LEU A 93 4.16 -6.77 1.53
CA LEU A 93 3.72 -8.11 1.12
C LEU A 93 4.40 -8.49 -0.21
N PRO A 94 4.56 -9.79 -0.53
CA PRO A 94 5.19 -10.22 -1.79
C PRO A 94 4.50 -9.62 -3.02
N TYR A 95 3.18 -9.52 -2.97
CA TYR A 95 2.29 -8.92 -3.98
C TYR A 95 1.92 -7.46 -3.67
N GLY A 96 2.66 -6.80 -2.76
CA GLY A 96 2.43 -5.41 -2.41
C GLY A 96 2.79 -4.47 -3.57
N VAL A 97 1.89 -3.54 -3.85
CA VAL A 97 1.99 -2.55 -4.93
C VAL A 97 2.57 -1.25 -4.41
N ILE A 98 3.48 -0.66 -5.16
CA ILE A 98 4.09 0.63 -4.87
C ILE A 98 3.84 1.55 -6.06
N ARG A 99 3.37 2.78 -5.80
CA ARG A 99 3.19 3.80 -6.83
C ARG A 99 3.90 5.10 -6.47
N TYR A 100 4.51 5.70 -7.47
CA TYR A 100 5.17 7.00 -7.38
C TYR A 100 4.87 7.79 -8.65
N HIS A 101 4.55 9.08 -8.53
CA HIS A 101 4.21 9.95 -9.65
C HIS A 101 3.12 9.37 -10.59
N GLY A 102 2.11 8.70 -10.02
CA GLY A 102 1.01 8.10 -10.77
C GLY A 102 1.35 6.76 -11.47
N ALA A 103 2.58 6.26 -11.35
CA ALA A 103 3.05 5.07 -12.06
C ALA A 103 3.57 3.97 -11.10
N PRO A 104 3.69 2.71 -11.57
CA PRO A 104 4.37 1.64 -10.83
C PRO A 104 5.80 2.00 -10.42
N ALA A 105 6.23 1.56 -9.24
CA ALA A 105 7.55 1.87 -8.69
C ALA A 105 8.12 0.73 -7.84
N ASP A 106 9.42 0.79 -7.56
CA ASP A 106 10.06 0.05 -6.48
C ASP A 106 10.41 1.00 -5.31
N LEU A 107 10.65 0.45 -4.11
CA LEU A 107 10.99 1.28 -2.94
C LEU A 107 12.23 2.16 -3.16
N ARG A 108 13.17 1.72 -4.02
CA ARG A 108 14.37 2.50 -4.36
C ARG A 108 14.07 3.79 -5.12
N ASP A 109 12.91 3.89 -5.74
CA ASP A 109 12.53 5.03 -6.57
C ASP A 109 11.96 6.17 -5.71
N ILE A 110 11.56 5.88 -4.47
CA ILE A 110 10.92 6.84 -3.57
C ILE A 110 12.00 7.61 -2.80
N PRO A 111 12.07 8.94 -2.95
CA PRO A 111 12.97 9.77 -2.14
C PRO A 111 12.60 9.72 -0.66
N LEU A 112 13.61 9.77 0.22
CA LEU A 112 13.38 9.98 1.64
C LEU A 112 12.73 11.36 1.86
N GLY A 113 11.84 11.44 2.84
CA GLY A 113 11.05 12.63 3.13
C GLY A 113 9.72 12.70 2.38
N THR A 114 9.50 11.85 1.35
CA THR A 114 8.19 11.78 0.65
C THR A 114 7.10 11.32 1.60
N VAL A 115 5.95 12.00 1.57
CA VAL A 115 4.76 11.60 2.31
C VAL A 115 4.01 10.55 1.51
N MET A 116 3.84 9.39 2.13
CA MET A 116 3.23 8.21 1.54
C MET A 116 1.90 7.89 2.23
N HIS A 117 0.95 7.42 1.44
CA HIS A 117 -0.27 6.72 1.87
C HIS A 117 0.02 5.24 1.94
N VAL A 118 -0.38 4.62 3.05
CA VAL A 118 -0.14 3.22 3.35
C VAL A 118 -1.47 2.52 3.55
N CYS A 119 -1.68 1.38 2.89
CA CYS A 119 -2.71 0.41 3.27
C CYS A 119 -2.01 -0.87 3.73
N GLY A 120 -2.07 -1.12 5.03
CA GLY A 120 -1.37 -2.22 5.69
C GLY A 120 -2.30 -3.22 6.35
N PHE A 121 -1.74 -4.40 6.63
CA PHE A 121 -2.35 -5.46 7.41
C PHE A 121 -1.45 -5.83 8.58
N LEU A 122 -2.03 -6.51 9.55
CA LEU A 122 -1.27 -7.23 10.55
C LEU A 122 -0.39 -8.30 9.88
N PRO A 123 0.74 -8.70 10.49
CA PRO A 123 1.63 -9.70 9.92
C PRO A 123 0.87 -10.99 9.56
N PRO A 124 1.03 -11.53 8.32
CA PRO A 124 0.40 -12.80 7.95
C PRO A 124 0.76 -13.93 8.93
N ASP A 125 2.05 -14.03 9.28
CA ASP A 125 2.57 -14.85 10.36
C ASP A 125 3.46 -14.00 11.29
N PRO A 126 3.01 -13.72 12.52
CA PRO A 126 3.80 -12.96 13.50
C PRO A 126 5.20 -13.53 13.78
N LYS A 127 5.38 -14.86 13.71
CA LYS A 127 6.66 -15.50 14.05
C LYS A 127 7.70 -15.31 12.95
N LEU A 128 7.26 -15.13 11.71
CA LEU A 128 8.09 -14.97 10.53
C LEU A 128 8.15 -13.49 10.06
N SER A 129 7.64 -12.59 10.88
CA SER A 129 7.61 -11.16 10.59
C SER A 129 9.04 -10.62 10.43
N SER A 130 9.28 -9.89 9.34
CA SER A 130 10.58 -9.28 9.05
C SER A 130 10.75 -7.87 9.63
N VAL A 131 9.73 -7.42 10.35
CA VAL A 131 9.65 -6.17 11.12
C VAL A 131 9.02 -6.46 12.49
N PRO A 132 9.19 -5.61 13.51
CA PRO A 132 8.60 -5.83 14.81
C PRO A 132 7.07 -6.03 14.77
N VAL A 133 6.57 -6.95 15.59
CA VAL A 133 5.12 -7.22 15.73
C VAL A 133 4.58 -6.38 16.87
N LEU A 134 3.74 -5.41 16.54
CA LEU A 134 3.13 -4.53 17.53
C LEU A 134 1.80 -5.10 18.05
N PRO A 135 1.38 -4.74 19.29
CA PRO A 135 0.05 -5.06 19.79
C PRO A 135 -1.06 -4.54 18.87
N VAL A 136 -2.09 -5.35 18.62
CA VAL A 136 -3.16 -5.07 17.63
C VAL A 136 -3.87 -3.74 17.88
N ASN A 137 -4.04 -3.35 19.14
CA ASN A 137 -4.69 -2.10 19.53
C ASN A 137 -3.75 -0.88 19.46
N ASN A 138 -2.52 -0.99 18.97
CA ASN A 138 -1.59 0.14 18.96
C ASN A 138 -2.06 1.35 18.13
N LYS A 139 -2.87 1.12 17.08
CA LYS A 139 -3.46 2.22 16.29
C LYS A 139 -4.43 3.11 17.09
N GLU A 140 -4.90 2.65 18.24
CA GLU A 140 -5.79 3.38 19.14
C GLU A 140 -5.05 3.97 20.35
N LYS A 141 -3.77 3.64 20.52
CA LYS A 141 -3.00 4.10 21.68
C LYS A 141 -2.59 5.55 21.54
N ASP A 142 -2.78 6.30 22.62
CA ASP A 142 -2.17 7.62 22.79
C ASP A 142 -0.69 7.45 23.14
N ALA A 143 0.18 7.97 22.28
CA ALA A 143 1.63 8.00 22.53
C ALA A 143 2.07 9.22 23.37
N GLY A 144 1.09 9.89 24.00
CA GLY A 144 1.25 11.07 24.84
C GLY A 144 0.96 12.37 24.11
N HIS A 145 0.77 13.44 24.88
CA HIS A 145 0.40 14.78 24.42
C HIS A 145 1.33 15.39 23.38
N TYR A 146 2.56 14.88 23.24
CA TYR A 146 3.52 15.34 22.23
C TYR A 146 3.48 14.57 20.91
N ARG A 147 2.85 13.39 20.84
CA ARG A 147 2.89 12.51 19.66
C ARG A 147 1.49 12.29 19.09
N GLY A 148 0.50 12.21 19.96
CA GLY A 148 -0.89 11.98 19.61
C GLY A 148 -1.22 10.48 19.51
N ILE A 149 -2.40 10.21 18.98
CA ILE A 149 -3.00 8.87 18.92
C ILE A 149 -2.64 8.19 17.60
N GLY A 150 -2.39 6.88 17.65
CA GLY A 150 -2.33 6.04 16.45
C GLY A 150 -1.05 6.18 15.62
N THR A 151 0.02 6.71 16.20
CA THR A 151 1.30 6.92 15.52
C THR A 151 2.15 5.65 15.34
N ALA A 152 1.63 4.49 15.77
CA ALA A 152 2.33 3.20 15.75
C ALA A 152 1.42 2.02 15.34
N PRO A 153 0.72 2.07 14.18
CA PRO A 153 -0.21 1.03 13.78
C PRO A 153 0.46 -0.35 13.70
N ALA A 154 -0.23 -1.39 14.17
CA ALA A 154 0.28 -2.76 14.10
C ALA A 154 0.18 -3.34 12.68
N GLU A 155 -0.61 -2.69 11.82
CA GLU A 155 -0.81 -3.01 10.43
C GLU A 155 0.38 -2.56 9.55
N ASN A 156 1.54 -3.16 9.80
CA ASN A 156 2.81 -2.81 9.17
C ASN A 156 3.24 -3.76 8.03
N HIS A 157 2.35 -4.65 7.59
CA HIS A 157 2.55 -5.47 6.39
C HIS A 157 1.76 -4.89 5.21
N VAL A 158 2.46 -4.18 4.36
CA VAL A 158 1.90 -3.22 3.40
C VAL A 158 1.48 -3.91 2.11
N LEU A 159 0.21 -3.72 1.74
CA LEU A 159 -0.33 -4.10 0.43
C LEU A 159 -0.17 -2.96 -0.58
N LEU A 160 -0.32 -1.72 -0.14
CA LEU A 160 -0.30 -0.56 -1.03
C LEU A 160 0.49 0.57 -0.40
N LEU A 161 1.45 1.11 -1.14
CA LEU A 161 2.26 2.27 -0.77
C LEU A 161 2.24 3.28 -1.92
N GLU A 162 1.69 4.46 -1.71
CA GLU A 162 1.45 5.45 -2.77
C GLU A 162 1.87 6.84 -2.34
N ASP A 163 2.56 7.59 -3.21
CA ASP A 163 2.73 9.02 -2.98
C ASP A 163 1.41 9.78 -3.16
N GLU A 164 1.40 11.04 -2.74
CA GLU A 164 0.19 11.88 -2.77
C GLU A 164 -0.47 11.97 -4.16
N PRO A 165 0.25 12.20 -5.29
CA PRO A 165 -0.34 12.15 -6.62
C PRO A 165 -0.94 10.80 -6.99
N SER A 166 -0.23 9.69 -6.72
CA SER A 166 -0.74 8.35 -7.05
C SER A 166 -2.00 8.02 -6.26
N HIS A 167 -2.01 8.36 -4.97
CA HIS A 167 -3.20 8.21 -4.13
C HIS A 167 -4.37 9.00 -4.71
N CYS A 168 -4.17 10.30 -4.96
CA CYS A 168 -5.20 11.18 -5.51
C CYS A 168 -5.76 10.64 -6.83
N LEU A 169 -4.91 10.24 -7.78
CA LEU A 169 -5.33 9.65 -9.05
C LEU A 169 -6.17 8.39 -8.85
N ARG A 170 -5.77 7.49 -7.94
CA ARG A 170 -6.50 6.24 -7.68
C ARG A 170 -7.87 6.49 -7.05
N VAL A 171 -7.98 7.43 -6.12
CA VAL A 171 -9.24 7.72 -5.41
C VAL A 171 -10.08 8.82 -6.07
N GLY A 172 -9.71 9.27 -7.27
CA GLY A 172 -10.44 10.30 -8.00
C GLY A 172 -10.41 11.68 -7.33
N LYS A 173 -9.32 12.02 -6.65
CA LYS A 173 -9.13 13.31 -5.96
C LYS A 173 -8.08 14.18 -6.63
N VAL A 174 -8.14 15.47 -6.33
CA VAL A 174 -7.17 16.50 -6.70
C VAL A 174 -7.00 17.49 -5.56
N TRP A 175 -5.92 18.25 -5.57
CA TRP A 175 -5.75 19.39 -4.67
C TRP A 175 -6.34 20.65 -5.30
N LYS A 176 -7.07 21.44 -4.53
CA LYS A 176 -7.59 22.75 -4.92
C LYS A 176 -6.79 23.83 -4.20
N LEU A 177 -5.98 24.57 -4.95
CA LEU A 177 -5.16 25.65 -4.40
C LEU A 177 -6.03 26.89 -4.17
N LYS A 178 -6.18 27.34 -2.93
CA LYS A 178 -7.07 28.44 -2.56
C LYS A 178 -6.34 29.77 -2.48
N GLU A 179 -5.27 29.82 -1.70
CA GLU A 179 -4.49 31.04 -1.47
C GLU A 179 -3.01 30.70 -1.52
N VAL A 180 -2.21 31.58 -2.13
CA VAL A 180 -0.76 31.59 -2.01
C VAL A 180 -0.31 32.83 -1.26
N GLU A 181 0.59 32.65 -0.29
CA GLU A 181 1.34 33.72 0.36
C GLU A 181 2.82 33.58 0.00
N LEU A 182 3.40 34.60 -0.63
CA LEU A 182 4.79 34.58 -1.10
C LEU A 182 5.62 35.71 -0.49
N LYS A 183 6.83 35.39 -0.04
CA LYS A 183 7.87 36.35 0.33
C LYS A 183 9.25 35.78 0.02
N ASP A 184 10.05 36.49 -0.78
CA ASP A 184 11.43 36.12 -1.11
C ASP A 184 11.57 34.68 -1.68
N ASN A 185 10.66 34.27 -2.56
CA ASN A 185 10.56 32.91 -3.14
C ASN A 185 10.26 31.77 -2.15
N VAL A 186 9.85 32.09 -0.93
CA VAL A 186 9.40 31.13 0.09
C VAL A 186 7.97 31.48 0.48
N GLY A 187 7.13 30.47 0.68
CA GLY A 187 5.73 30.75 0.91
C GLY A 187 4.92 29.61 1.50
N ARG A 188 3.63 29.89 1.60
CA ARG A 188 2.60 28.97 2.04
C ARG A 188 1.48 28.93 1.02
N ILE A 189 0.89 27.76 0.85
CA ILE A 189 -0.31 27.56 0.07
C ILE A 189 -1.36 26.95 0.99
N ILE A 190 -2.54 27.56 1.02
CA ILE A 190 -3.73 26.95 1.60
C ILE A 190 -4.41 26.13 0.51
N ALA A 191 -4.57 24.83 0.75
CA ALA A 191 -5.19 23.93 -0.21
C ALA A 191 -6.06 22.87 0.47
N SER A 192 -7.04 22.35 -0.26
CA SER A 192 -7.90 21.25 0.17
C SER A 192 -7.85 20.11 -0.83
N ARG A 193 -7.86 18.86 -0.34
CA ARG A 193 -7.89 17.67 -1.18
C ARG A 193 -9.33 17.20 -1.41
N GLU A 194 -9.84 17.40 -2.62
CA GLU A 194 -11.25 17.25 -2.96
C GLU A 194 -11.46 16.25 -4.10
N SER A 195 -12.70 15.75 -4.25
CA SER A 195 -13.10 14.98 -5.44
C SER A 195 -12.84 15.75 -6.75
N LYS A 196 -12.31 15.07 -7.78
CA LYS A 196 -12.08 15.64 -9.12
C LYS A 196 -13.40 16.06 -9.78
N ASP A 197 -14.46 15.28 -9.58
CA ASP A 197 -15.79 15.48 -10.18
C ASP A 197 -16.65 16.53 -9.43
N GLY A 198 -16.09 17.16 -8.39
CA GLY A 198 -16.79 18.06 -7.47
C GLY A 198 -17.58 17.31 -6.40
N GLY A 199 -18.09 18.04 -5.40
CA GLY A 199 -19.08 17.49 -4.45
C GLY A 199 -18.70 17.46 -2.97
N ASP A 200 -17.47 17.77 -2.56
CA ASP A 200 -17.14 17.80 -1.13
C ASP A 200 -17.18 19.24 -0.57
N GLY A 201 -18.36 19.64 -0.06
CA GLY A 201 -18.44 20.72 0.91
C GLY A 201 -18.01 20.20 2.28
N GLY A 202 -16.98 20.81 2.89
CA GLY A 202 -16.51 20.45 4.24
C GLY A 202 -15.17 19.70 4.30
N VAL A 203 -14.30 19.83 3.30
CA VAL A 203 -12.91 19.36 3.39
C VAL A 203 -12.05 20.36 4.15
N ASP A 204 -11.27 19.87 5.11
CA ASP A 204 -10.33 20.68 5.88
C ASP A 204 -9.24 21.27 4.98
N ASP A 205 -8.92 22.53 5.26
CA ASP A 205 -7.80 23.22 4.63
C ASP A 205 -6.48 22.82 5.28
N GLU A 206 -5.50 22.50 4.44
CA GLU A 206 -4.13 22.23 4.85
C GLU A 206 -3.24 23.41 4.43
N GLU A 207 -2.47 23.94 5.39
CA GLU A 207 -1.40 24.88 5.11
C GLU A 207 -0.14 24.10 4.74
N LEU A 208 0.28 24.23 3.49
CA LEU A 208 1.46 23.59 2.93
C LEU A 208 2.53 24.63 2.65
N THR A 209 3.78 24.33 2.99
CA THR A 209 4.90 25.21 2.65
C THR A 209 5.46 24.91 1.26
N PHE A 210 6.11 25.89 0.65
CA PHE A 210 6.89 25.70 -0.57
C PHE A 210 8.06 26.70 -0.57
N ASP A 211 9.08 26.40 -1.37
CA ASP A 211 10.22 27.31 -1.56
C ASP A 211 10.74 27.28 -3.01
N ALA A 212 11.86 27.95 -3.26
CA ALA A 212 12.49 28.03 -4.57
C ALA A 212 12.92 26.69 -5.18
N ALA A 213 13.03 25.61 -4.38
CA ALA A 213 13.31 24.25 -4.86
C ALA A 213 12.06 23.49 -5.31
N THR A 214 10.86 24.00 -5.00
CA THR A 214 9.59 23.44 -5.47
C THR A 214 9.56 23.38 -6.99
N ARG A 215 9.30 22.20 -7.53
CA ARG A 215 9.27 21.96 -8.98
C ARG A 215 7.84 22.15 -9.49
N ILE A 216 7.62 23.14 -10.34
CA ILE A 216 6.30 23.42 -10.91
C ILE A 216 6.30 22.92 -12.35
N TRP A 217 5.30 22.12 -12.72
CA TRP A 217 5.22 21.46 -14.01
C TRP A 217 3.96 21.87 -14.76
N ARG A 218 4.12 22.33 -16.00
CA ARG A 218 3.04 22.68 -16.94
C ARG A 218 3.35 22.02 -18.28
N GLY A 219 2.55 21.04 -18.69
CA GLY A 219 2.92 20.13 -19.77
C GLY A 219 4.31 19.52 -19.56
N ARG A 220 5.26 19.82 -20.45
CA ARG A 220 6.64 19.30 -20.38
C ARG A 220 7.64 20.27 -19.74
N GLU A 221 7.19 21.47 -19.38
CA GLU A 221 8.06 22.52 -18.86
C GLU A 221 8.22 22.41 -17.35
N ARG A 222 9.44 22.67 -16.87
CA ARG A 222 9.73 22.87 -15.45
C ARG A 222 9.89 24.36 -15.18
N ILE A 223 8.92 24.91 -14.46
CA ILE A 223 8.75 26.33 -14.17
C ILE A 223 9.28 26.64 -12.77
N ARG A 224 9.86 27.83 -12.59
CA ARG A 224 10.27 28.33 -11.28
C ARG A 224 9.19 29.25 -10.72
N VAL A 225 9.17 29.41 -9.40
CA VAL A 225 8.32 30.41 -8.72
C VAL A 225 8.49 31.81 -9.35
N ALA A 226 9.73 32.20 -9.67
CA ALA A 226 10.02 33.49 -10.30
C ALA A 226 9.37 33.66 -11.69
N ASP A 227 9.22 32.58 -12.45
CA ASP A 227 8.59 32.62 -13.77
C ASP A 227 7.06 32.84 -13.61
N LEU A 228 6.41 32.20 -12.63
CA LEU A 228 5.00 32.46 -12.31
C LEU A 228 4.75 33.89 -11.82
N VAL A 229 5.72 34.49 -11.13
CA VAL A 229 5.66 35.91 -10.74
C VAL A 229 5.79 36.82 -11.96
N ALA A 230 6.73 36.52 -12.87
CA ALA A 230 6.91 37.28 -14.10
C ALA A 230 5.70 37.19 -15.05
N GLU A 231 4.99 36.06 -15.04
CA GLU A 231 3.72 35.85 -15.75
C GLU A 231 2.51 36.48 -15.04
N GLU A 232 2.71 37.16 -13.89
CA GLU A 232 1.65 37.70 -13.03
C GLU A 232 0.65 36.65 -12.50
N ALA A 233 0.94 35.36 -12.71
CA ALA A 233 0.15 34.24 -12.20
C ALA A 233 0.21 34.19 -10.67
N TRP A 234 1.38 34.43 -10.08
CA TRP A 234 1.60 34.52 -8.63
C TRP A 234 2.03 35.95 -8.22
N PRO A 235 1.80 36.37 -6.96
CA PRO A 235 2.19 37.71 -6.52
C PRO A 235 3.70 37.80 -6.33
N ALA A 236 4.33 38.95 -6.63
CA ALA A 236 5.75 39.16 -6.32
C ALA A 236 6.04 39.12 -4.81
N SER A 237 5.07 39.57 -4.00
CA SER A 237 5.05 39.40 -2.55
C SER A 237 3.62 39.57 -2.02
N GLY A 238 3.31 38.95 -0.88
CA GLY A 238 2.01 39.03 -0.22
C GLY A 238 1.09 37.88 -0.61
N LYS A 239 -0.21 38.09 -0.42
CA LYS A 239 -1.25 37.07 -0.61
C LYS A 239 -1.96 37.23 -1.95
N LYS A 240 -2.34 36.11 -2.56
CA LYS A 240 -3.18 36.07 -3.76
C LYS A 240 -4.10 34.85 -3.72
N ASP A 241 -5.37 35.07 -4.06
CA ASP A 241 -6.32 33.99 -4.30
C ASP A 241 -5.97 33.25 -5.60
N LEU A 242 -5.95 31.92 -5.55
CA LEU A 242 -5.64 31.01 -6.65
C LEU A 242 -6.90 30.39 -7.27
N GLY A 243 -8.10 30.87 -6.91
CA GLY A 243 -9.35 30.49 -7.55
C GLY A 243 -9.69 29.00 -7.44
N ARG A 244 -9.17 28.30 -6.43
CA ARG A 244 -9.34 26.84 -6.26
C ARG A 244 -8.77 26.05 -7.44
N GLN A 245 -7.65 26.48 -8.00
CA GLN A 245 -6.99 25.81 -9.12
C GLN A 245 -6.75 24.33 -8.79
N ALA A 246 -7.19 23.43 -9.68
CA ALA A 246 -7.00 22.00 -9.52
C ALA A 246 -5.59 21.59 -9.93
N VAL A 247 -4.88 20.88 -9.06
CA VAL A 247 -3.52 20.40 -9.30
C VAL A 247 -3.30 19.04 -8.64
N LEU A 248 -2.18 18.39 -8.95
CA LEU A 248 -1.62 17.34 -8.11
C LEU A 248 -0.37 17.87 -7.39
N LEU A 249 -0.17 17.44 -6.15
CA LEU A 249 0.92 17.89 -5.29
C LEU A 249 1.81 16.72 -4.91
N GLY A 250 3.13 16.91 -5.07
CA GLY A 250 4.13 16.07 -4.41
C GLY A 250 4.34 16.64 -3.02
N ILE A 251 4.15 15.81 -1.99
CA ILE A 251 4.25 16.25 -0.60
C ILE A 251 5.43 15.54 0.07
N THR A 252 6.22 16.33 0.77
CA THR A 252 7.32 15.91 1.62
C THR A 252 7.14 16.50 3.01
N TRP A 253 7.95 16.06 3.98
CA TRP A 253 8.08 16.77 5.25
C TRP A 253 9.38 17.57 5.27
N LYS A 254 9.35 18.76 5.88
CA LYS A 254 10.53 19.62 6.05
C LYS A 254 10.61 20.15 7.48
N PRO A 255 11.82 20.24 8.09
CA PRO A 255 11.99 20.93 9.36
C PRO A 255 11.60 22.41 9.26
N ALA A 256 10.81 22.88 10.21
CA ALA A 256 10.48 24.29 10.34
C ALA A 256 11.55 25.05 11.16
N PRO A 257 11.91 26.30 10.79
CA PRO A 257 12.77 27.14 11.62
C PRO A 257 12.07 27.49 12.94
N GLY A 258 12.85 27.59 14.02
CA GLY A 258 12.38 27.93 15.37
C GLY A 258 12.93 26.98 16.44
N ASP A 259 12.96 27.43 17.69
CA ASP A 259 13.35 26.65 18.86
C ASP A 259 12.17 26.40 19.82
N GLY A 260 12.20 25.28 20.54
CA GLY A 260 11.20 24.98 21.57
C GLY A 260 9.75 24.91 21.06
N LEU A 261 8.93 25.88 21.46
CA LEU A 261 7.51 26.00 21.08
C LEU A 261 7.28 26.97 19.91
N SER A 262 8.33 27.62 19.39
CA SER A 262 8.21 28.61 18.31
C SER A 262 8.24 28.00 16.90
N GLY A 263 8.76 26.78 16.75
CA GLY A 263 8.76 26.04 15.49
C GLY A 263 7.43 25.32 15.24
N ALA A 264 7.06 25.16 13.96
CA ALA A 264 5.87 24.42 13.58
C ALA A 264 6.00 22.94 13.99
N PHE A 265 4.95 22.40 14.62
CA PHE A 265 4.91 21.02 15.11
C PHE A 265 4.83 19.99 13.98
N THR A 266 4.15 20.37 12.90
CA THR A 266 4.04 19.64 11.63
C THR A 266 4.18 20.66 10.51
N GLN A 267 5.01 20.36 9.51
CA GLN A 267 5.19 21.20 8.35
C GLN A 267 5.33 20.30 7.13
N PHE A 268 4.21 20.09 6.44
CA PHE A 268 4.23 19.48 5.12
C PHE A 268 4.69 20.52 4.09
N HIS A 269 5.42 20.03 3.11
CA HIS A 269 6.14 20.83 2.14
C HIS A 269 5.89 20.28 0.74
N ILE A 270 5.51 21.16 -0.17
CA ILE A 270 5.25 20.83 -1.56
C ILE A 270 6.60 20.71 -2.25
N SER A 271 6.94 19.50 -2.72
CA SER A 271 8.11 19.27 -3.56
C SER A 271 7.81 19.51 -5.03
N ASP A 272 6.57 19.24 -5.45
CA ASP A 272 6.13 19.30 -6.83
C ASP A 272 4.70 19.81 -6.94
N ILE A 273 4.43 20.60 -7.99
CA ILE A 273 3.09 21.01 -8.39
C ILE A 273 2.92 20.63 -9.86
N TRP A 274 2.05 19.68 -10.15
CA TRP A 274 1.62 19.39 -11.52
C TRP A 274 0.34 20.18 -11.82
N LEU A 275 0.45 21.18 -12.68
CA LEU A 275 -0.63 22.12 -12.99
C LEU A 275 -1.67 21.55 -13.96
N ASP A 276 -1.33 20.47 -14.67
CA ASP A 276 -2.18 19.84 -15.69
C ASP A 276 -1.92 18.33 -15.80
N ASP A 277 -2.85 17.64 -16.48
CA ASP A 277 -2.80 16.18 -16.67
C ASP A 277 -1.60 15.76 -17.54
N ASP A 278 -1.19 16.57 -18.52
CA ASP A 278 -0.02 16.30 -19.37
C ASP A 278 1.28 16.25 -18.54
N ALA A 279 1.41 17.13 -17.55
CA ALA A 279 2.57 17.19 -16.68
C ALA A 279 2.74 15.93 -15.81
N ILE A 280 1.66 15.47 -15.16
CA ILE A 280 1.73 14.25 -14.35
C ILE A 280 1.89 13.01 -15.24
N GLN A 281 1.27 12.97 -16.42
CA GLN A 281 1.47 11.88 -17.39
C GLN A 281 2.92 11.79 -17.86
N ASN A 282 3.59 12.93 -18.07
CA ASN A 282 5.00 12.95 -18.42
C ASN A 282 5.88 12.39 -17.28
N ALA A 283 5.60 12.74 -16.03
CA ALA A 283 6.29 12.16 -14.87
C ALA A 283 6.04 10.65 -14.75
N ALA A 284 4.79 10.23 -14.92
CA ALA A 284 4.37 8.82 -14.91
C ALA A 284 5.08 8.02 -16.01
N HIS A 285 5.27 8.59 -17.20
CA HIS A 285 5.98 7.92 -18.29
C HIS A 285 7.40 7.52 -17.89
N PHE A 286 8.21 8.45 -17.38
CA PHE A 286 9.58 8.15 -16.98
C PHE A 286 9.68 7.18 -15.80
N GLN A 287 8.76 7.28 -14.84
CA GLN A 287 8.68 6.34 -13.74
C GLN A 287 8.29 4.94 -14.22
N THR A 288 7.34 4.83 -15.16
CA THR A 288 6.97 3.58 -15.82
C THR A 288 8.14 2.97 -16.57
N GLU A 289 8.93 3.74 -17.34
CA GLU A 289 10.13 3.21 -18.00
C GLU A 289 11.18 2.70 -17.01
N THR A 290 11.39 3.44 -15.91
CA THR A 290 12.30 3.04 -14.83
C THR A 290 11.88 1.70 -14.23
N HIS A 291 10.60 1.57 -13.88
CA HIS A 291 10.06 0.35 -13.31
C HIS A 291 10.05 -0.82 -14.31
N LYS A 292 9.80 -0.57 -15.60
CA LYS A 292 9.90 -1.61 -16.65
C LYS A 292 11.31 -2.17 -16.76
N ALA A 293 12.34 -1.32 -16.74
CA ALA A 293 13.72 -1.76 -16.72
C ALA A 293 14.04 -2.59 -15.46
N PHE A 294 13.50 -2.17 -14.31
CA PHE A 294 13.61 -2.90 -13.05
C PHE A 294 13.00 -4.31 -13.13
N ILE A 295 11.73 -4.43 -13.56
CA ILE A 295 11.05 -5.73 -13.66
C ILE A 295 11.72 -6.63 -14.70
N ARG A 296 12.12 -6.13 -15.87
CA ARG A 296 12.81 -6.94 -16.89
C ARG A 296 14.14 -7.53 -16.38
N SER A 297 14.85 -6.80 -15.54
CA SER A 297 16.12 -7.26 -14.97
C SER A 297 15.98 -8.17 -13.75
N ARG A 298 14.89 -8.07 -12.97
CA ARG A 298 14.64 -8.90 -11.76
C ARG A 298 13.63 -10.01 -11.98
N TRP A 299 12.96 -10.02 -13.14
CA TRP A 299 11.90 -10.94 -13.58
C TRP A 299 10.56 -10.68 -12.89
N MET A 300 9.48 -11.10 -13.55
CA MET A 300 8.11 -10.89 -13.07
C MET A 300 7.87 -11.73 -11.82
N PRO A 301 7.43 -11.14 -10.70
CA PRO A 301 7.07 -11.92 -9.52
C PRO A 301 5.72 -12.62 -9.71
N ALA A 302 5.62 -13.81 -9.13
CA ALA A 302 4.42 -14.64 -9.14
C ALA A 302 4.42 -15.54 -7.91
N TRP A 303 3.34 -16.27 -7.69
CA TRP A 303 3.37 -17.45 -6.84
C TRP A 303 2.91 -18.68 -7.61
N VAL A 304 3.29 -19.86 -7.11
CA VAL A 304 2.83 -21.13 -7.66
C VAL A 304 1.47 -21.48 -7.04
N ASP A 305 0.45 -21.62 -7.88
CA ASP A 305 -0.87 -22.10 -7.47
C ASP A 305 -0.86 -23.62 -7.29
N ALA A 306 -0.29 -24.34 -8.27
CA ALA A 306 -0.29 -25.81 -8.33
C ALA A 306 0.89 -26.34 -9.16
N VAL A 307 1.22 -27.61 -8.96
CA VAL A 307 2.27 -28.32 -9.73
C VAL A 307 1.77 -29.72 -10.07
N ASP A 308 1.73 -30.02 -11.36
CA ASP A 308 1.42 -31.34 -11.89
C ASP A 308 2.73 -32.06 -12.25
N TYR A 309 3.11 -33.06 -11.45
CA TYR A 309 4.36 -33.78 -11.62
C TYR A 309 4.25 -34.86 -12.71
N GLY A 310 5.19 -34.82 -13.65
CA GLY A 310 5.46 -35.86 -14.62
C GLY A 310 6.54 -36.83 -14.17
N LYS A 311 7.09 -37.59 -15.13
CA LYS A 311 8.21 -38.50 -14.91
C LYS A 311 9.55 -37.78 -15.07
N PHE A 312 10.56 -38.25 -14.36
CA PHE A 312 11.97 -37.83 -14.53
C PHE A 312 12.20 -36.31 -14.40
N GLY A 313 11.55 -35.66 -13.44
CA GLY A 313 11.74 -34.22 -13.18
C GLY A 313 10.85 -33.29 -13.99
N ARG A 314 10.12 -33.81 -15.00
CA ARG A 314 9.14 -33.01 -15.74
C ARG A 314 7.99 -32.59 -14.85
N ALA A 315 7.54 -31.35 -14.97
CA ALA A 315 6.35 -30.84 -14.30
C ALA A 315 5.71 -29.70 -15.07
N THR A 316 4.40 -29.54 -14.90
CA THR A 316 3.67 -28.33 -15.31
C THR A 316 3.35 -27.52 -14.07
N VAL A 317 3.86 -26.30 -14.01
CA VAL A 317 3.67 -25.36 -12.91
C VAL A 317 2.60 -24.36 -13.31
N THR A 318 1.54 -24.28 -12.52
CA THR A 318 0.54 -23.22 -12.65
C THR A 318 0.91 -22.08 -11.71
N ALA A 319 1.08 -20.87 -12.23
CA ALA A 319 1.49 -19.71 -11.46
C ALA A 319 0.63 -18.47 -11.78
N THR A 320 0.29 -17.69 -10.74
CA THR A 320 -0.41 -16.41 -10.88
C THR A 320 0.61 -15.27 -10.78
N LEU A 321 0.69 -14.44 -11.82
CA LEU A 321 1.58 -13.28 -11.85
C LEU A 321 1.06 -12.18 -10.91
N PHE A 322 1.96 -11.54 -10.16
CA PHE A 322 1.56 -10.43 -9.28
C PHE A 322 1.23 -9.18 -10.10
N GLY A 323 0.30 -8.40 -9.56
CA GLY A 323 -0.21 -7.17 -10.15
C GLY A 323 0.63 -5.94 -9.79
N GLY A 324 0.18 -4.79 -10.28
CA GLY A 324 0.81 -3.50 -9.99
C GLY A 324 1.90 -3.10 -11.00
N MET A 325 2.17 -3.91 -12.01
CA MET A 325 3.14 -3.60 -13.07
C MET A 325 2.45 -2.98 -14.30
N ASP A 326 3.24 -2.38 -15.20
CA ASP A 326 2.76 -1.87 -16.48
C ASP A 326 2.30 -2.99 -17.41
N ASP A 327 1.21 -2.77 -18.16
CA ASP A 327 0.57 -3.80 -18.98
C ASP A 327 1.51 -4.38 -20.04
N SER A 328 2.42 -3.57 -20.60
CA SER A 328 3.38 -4.02 -21.61
C SER A 328 4.36 -5.09 -21.11
N LEU A 329 4.53 -5.23 -19.79
CA LEU A 329 5.34 -6.32 -19.22
C LEU A 329 4.58 -7.65 -19.26
N TYR A 330 3.26 -7.63 -19.08
CA TYR A 330 2.46 -8.85 -19.15
C TYR A 330 2.27 -9.34 -20.58
N ASP A 331 2.28 -8.44 -21.56
CA ASP A 331 2.14 -8.79 -22.98
C ASP A 331 3.28 -9.67 -23.51
N ASP A 332 4.43 -9.67 -22.82
CA ASP A 332 5.57 -10.54 -23.11
C ASP A 332 5.34 -12.01 -22.66
N PHE A 333 4.30 -12.29 -21.86
CA PHE A 333 3.92 -13.63 -21.45
C PHE A 333 2.89 -14.22 -22.41
N GLN A 334 3.37 -15.00 -23.38
CA GLN A 334 2.55 -15.58 -24.44
C GLN A 334 2.66 -17.11 -24.47
N LYS A 335 1.62 -17.77 -24.97
CA LYS A 335 1.68 -19.22 -25.20
C LYS A 335 2.74 -19.53 -26.26
N GLY A 336 3.52 -20.57 -26.03
CA GLY A 336 4.55 -21.06 -26.94
C GLY A 336 5.94 -20.46 -26.72
N VAL A 337 6.09 -19.45 -25.85
CA VAL A 337 7.39 -18.80 -25.62
C VAL A 337 8.20 -19.55 -24.58
N GLY A 338 9.51 -19.61 -24.82
CA GLY A 338 10.47 -20.08 -23.83
C GLY A 338 10.46 -19.18 -22.59
N ALA A 339 10.66 -19.77 -21.42
CA ALA A 339 10.73 -19.04 -20.16
C ALA A 339 11.69 -19.71 -19.16
N GLN A 340 12.09 -18.92 -18.15
CA GLN A 340 12.80 -19.41 -16.98
C GLN A 340 12.03 -19.03 -15.71
N MET A 341 12.00 -19.93 -14.74
CA MET A 341 11.36 -19.72 -13.45
C MET A 341 12.31 -20.10 -12.32
N ASN A 342 12.45 -19.22 -11.33
CA ASN A 342 13.28 -19.44 -10.16
C ASN A 342 12.49 -19.17 -8.88
N GLY A 343 12.84 -19.86 -7.80
CA GLY A 343 12.31 -19.59 -6.47
C GLY A 343 12.74 -18.21 -5.97
N ALA A 344 11.84 -17.55 -5.24
CA ALA A 344 12.11 -16.28 -4.59
C ALA A 344 11.56 -16.27 -3.16
N GLU A 345 12.12 -15.39 -2.33
CA GLU A 345 11.63 -15.14 -0.99
C GLU A 345 10.39 -14.24 -1.00
N ASN A 346 9.72 -14.11 0.16
CA ASN A 346 8.60 -13.17 0.32
C ASN A 346 9.00 -11.69 0.09
N THR A 347 10.28 -11.37 0.22
CA THR A 347 10.87 -10.07 -0.11
C THR A 347 11.17 -9.91 -1.61
N LEU A 348 10.86 -10.94 -2.41
CA LEU A 348 11.14 -11.07 -3.83
C LEU A 348 12.62 -11.14 -4.21
N LYS A 349 13.51 -11.39 -3.25
CA LYS A 349 14.91 -11.75 -3.51
C LYS A 349 14.97 -13.12 -4.19
N HIS A 350 15.90 -13.27 -5.13
CA HIS A 350 16.14 -14.58 -5.75
C HIS A 350 16.74 -15.55 -4.73
N ALA A 351 16.26 -16.79 -4.73
CA ALA A 351 16.75 -17.81 -3.80
C ALA A 351 18.24 -18.11 -4.01
N ALA A 352 18.77 -17.97 -5.24
CA ALA A 352 20.19 -17.93 -5.54
C ALA A 352 20.47 -16.98 -6.70
N GLY A 353 21.60 -16.26 -6.67
CA GLY A 353 21.93 -15.26 -7.70
C GLY A 353 23.41 -14.91 -7.88
N HIS A 354 24.35 -15.61 -7.23
CA HIS A 354 25.78 -15.29 -7.29
C HIS A 354 26.43 -15.50 -8.67
N TYR A 355 25.84 -16.34 -9.53
CA TYR A 355 26.13 -16.44 -10.98
C TYR A 355 24.96 -15.94 -11.84
N GLY A 356 24.03 -15.22 -11.24
CA GLY A 356 22.81 -14.69 -11.86
C GLY A 356 21.61 -15.63 -11.67
N PRO A 357 20.38 -15.09 -11.61
CA PRO A 357 19.17 -15.89 -11.40
C PRO A 357 18.98 -17.06 -12.37
N SER A 358 19.42 -16.90 -13.63
CA SER A 358 19.33 -17.95 -14.65
C SER A 358 20.14 -19.21 -14.34
N HIS A 359 21.15 -19.14 -13.47
CA HIS A 359 22.04 -20.27 -13.20
C HIS A 359 21.32 -21.43 -12.49
N VAL A 360 20.35 -21.13 -11.63
CA VAL A 360 19.60 -22.11 -10.84
C VAL A 360 18.13 -22.20 -11.23
N ALA A 361 17.72 -21.51 -12.29
CA ALA A 361 16.34 -21.46 -12.74
C ALA A 361 15.95 -22.73 -13.54
N SER A 362 14.73 -23.21 -13.33
CA SER A 362 14.09 -24.17 -14.24
C SER A 362 13.80 -23.47 -15.57
N SER A 363 14.19 -24.11 -16.68
CA SER A 363 13.90 -23.62 -18.03
C SER A 363 12.78 -24.45 -18.66
N GLY A 364 12.02 -23.85 -19.55
CA GLY A 364 10.81 -24.47 -20.08
C GLY A 364 10.04 -23.59 -21.03
N GLU A 365 8.77 -23.93 -21.26
CA GLU A 365 7.88 -23.22 -22.18
C GLU A 365 6.57 -22.86 -21.48
N ILE A 366 6.04 -21.67 -21.79
CA ILE A 366 4.70 -21.27 -21.36
C ILE A 366 3.67 -21.94 -22.28
N ARG A 367 2.92 -22.92 -21.76
CA ARG A 367 1.93 -23.69 -22.52
C ARG A 367 0.56 -23.04 -22.60
N GLU A 368 0.23 -22.23 -21.59
CA GLU A 368 -1.05 -21.54 -21.50
C GLU A 368 -0.88 -20.23 -20.76
N VAL A 369 -1.64 -19.22 -21.18
CA VAL A 369 -1.81 -17.95 -20.49
C VAL A 369 -3.31 -17.69 -20.42
N SER A 370 -3.84 -17.58 -19.21
CA SER A 370 -5.25 -17.24 -18.98
C SER A 370 -5.36 -15.93 -18.22
N ARG A 371 -6.39 -15.14 -18.54
CA ARG A 371 -6.72 -13.90 -17.85
C ARG A 371 -8.06 -14.08 -17.15
N SER A 372 -8.14 -13.68 -15.89
CA SER A 372 -9.37 -13.69 -15.12
C SER A 372 -10.38 -12.72 -15.73
N THR A 373 -11.64 -13.17 -15.81
CA THR A 373 -12.80 -12.31 -16.15
C THR A 373 -13.50 -11.78 -14.91
N GLU A 374 -13.10 -12.24 -13.73
CA GLU A 374 -13.64 -11.78 -12.44
C GLU A 374 -12.92 -10.50 -11.97
N ALA A 375 -13.47 -9.86 -10.94
CA ALA A 375 -12.82 -8.73 -10.30
C ALA A 375 -11.42 -9.11 -9.82
N ILE A 376 -10.39 -8.40 -10.30
CA ILE A 376 -8.99 -8.67 -9.98
C ILE A 376 -8.66 -7.99 -8.65
N PRO A 377 -8.32 -8.75 -7.59
CA PRO A 377 -7.95 -8.15 -6.32
C PRO A 377 -6.61 -7.42 -6.43
N LEU A 378 -6.43 -6.36 -5.65
CA LEU A 378 -5.17 -5.61 -5.60
C LEU A 378 -4.00 -6.54 -5.26
N GLY A 379 -2.89 -6.39 -5.99
CA GLY A 379 -1.72 -7.25 -5.89
C GLY A 379 -1.74 -8.46 -6.83
N SER A 380 -2.89 -8.78 -7.44
CA SER A 380 -2.99 -9.76 -8.53
C SER A 380 -2.97 -9.06 -9.89
N SER A 381 -2.36 -9.67 -10.89
CA SER A 381 -2.51 -9.24 -12.29
C SER A 381 -3.79 -9.82 -12.94
N GLY A 382 -4.42 -10.80 -12.30
CA GLY A 382 -5.45 -11.64 -12.90
C GLY A 382 -4.91 -12.59 -13.99
N ILE A 383 -3.60 -12.60 -14.24
CA ILE A 383 -2.96 -13.45 -15.26
C ILE A 383 -2.37 -14.68 -14.59
N ARG A 384 -2.73 -15.85 -15.14
CA ARG A 384 -2.17 -17.14 -14.77
C ARG A 384 -1.45 -17.75 -15.96
N ILE A 385 -0.28 -18.33 -15.71
CA ILE A 385 0.51 -19.06 -16.70
C ILE A 385 0.60 -20.54 -16.33
N GLN A 386 0.65 -21.41 -17.33
CA GLN A 386 1.12 -22.78 -17.19
C GLN A 386 2.51 -22.90 -17.82
N PHE A 387 3.49 -23.22 -17.00
CA PHE A 387 4.90 -23.35 -17.38
C PHE A 387 5.31 -24.82 -17.30
N GLU A 388 5.66 -25.42 -18.45
CA GLU A 388 6.19 -26.78 -18.49
C GLU A 388 7.71 -26.75 -18.44
N THR A 389 8.30 -27.51 -17.52
CA THR A 389 9.75 -27.71 -17.41
C THR A 389 10.06 -29.20 -17.33
N ASP A 390 11.25 -29.60 -17.79
CA ASP A 390 11.80 -30.94 -17.63
C ASP A 390 12.62 -31.12 -16.34
N LEU A 391 12.88 -30.02 -15.62
CA LEU A 391 13.63 -29.99 -14.37
C LEU A 391 12.91 -29.16 -13.31
N ILE A 392 12.02 -29.80 -12.56
CA ILE A 392 11.40 -29.19 -11.37
C ILE A 392 12.41 -29.05 -10.23
N ILE A 393 12.37 -27.92 -9.53
CA ILE A 393 13.23 -27.61 -8.39
C ILE A 393 12.40 -27.27 -7.15
N GLU A 394 13.04 -27.31 -5.98
CA GLU A 394 12.39 -27.10 -4.68
C GLU A 394 11.69 -25.73 -4.56
N GLY A 395 12.22 -24.71 -5.24
CA GLY A 395 11.64 -23.37 -5.23
C GLY A 395 10.27 -23.26 -5.90
N LEU A 396 9.89 -24.24 -6.75
CA LEU A 396 8.67 -24.24 -7.54
C LEU A 396 7.63 -25.19 -6.92
N ARG A 397 7.22 -24.92 -5.67
CA ARG A 397 6.17 -25.68 -4.96
C ARG A 397 4.92 -24.83 -4.74
N PRO A 398 3.72 -25.44 -4.63
CA PRO A 398 2.49 -24.69 -4.33
C PRO A 398 2.65 -23.75 -3.13
N GLY A 399 2.18 -22.52 -3.30
CA GLY A 399 2.29 -21.44 -2.32
C GLY A 399 3.64 -20.73 -2.26
N ARG A 400 4.69 -21.21 -2.94
CA ARG A 400 5.99 -20.52 -3.01
C ARG A 400 5.92 -19.32 -3.95
N VAL A 401 6.63 -18.27 -3.57
CA VAL A 401 6.88 -17.11 -4.44
C VAL A 401 7.99 -17.46 -5.43
N VAL A 402 7.80 -17.05 -6.68
CA VAL A 402 8.72 -17.29 -7.78
C VAL A 402 8.92 -16.02 -8.59
N ARG A 403 9.97 -16.04 -9.41
CA ARG A 403 10.30 -15.01 -10.39
C ARG A 403 10.35 -15.67 -11.77
N VAL A 404 9.64 -15.10 -12.74
CA VAL A 404 9.46 -15.67 -14.08
C VAL A 404 9.96 -14.71 -15.16
N ARG A 405 10.77 -15.22 -16.07
CA ARG A 405 11.37 -14.50 -17.19
C ARG A 405 10.96 -15.15 -18.52
N PRO A 406 10.17 -14.47 -19.37
CA PRO A 406 10.08 -14.82 -20.78
C PRO A 406 11.43 -14.68 -21.46
N GLU A 407 11.74 -15.53 -22.44
CA GLU A 407 13.06 -15.56 -23.08
C GLU A 407 13.45 -14.24 -23.78
N SER A 408 12.45 -13.43 -24.16
CA SER A 408 12.63 -12.09 -24.72
C SER A 408 13.28 -11.08 -23.77
N TRP A 409 13.26 -11.33 -22.46
CA TRP A 409 13.84 -10.42 -21.45
C TRP A 409 15.33 -10.67 -21.27
N PRO A 410 16.14 -9.69 -20.82
CA PRO A 410 17.58 -9.89 -20.64
C PRO A 410 17.89 -10.90 -19.53
N LYS A 411 19.05 -11.57 -19.66
CA LYS A 411 19.70 -12.24 -18.53
C LYS A 411 20.60 -11.22 -17.84
N THR A 412 20.40 -11.01 -16.55
CA THR A 412 21.09 -9.94 -15.82
C THR A 412 21.68 -10.49 -14.52
N GLN A 413 22.91 -10.09 -14.21
CA GLN A 413 23.50 -10.26 -12.89
C GLN A 413 22.89 -9.23 -11.95
N ILE A 414 22.40 -9.65 -10.79
CA ILE A 414 21.77 -8.75 -9.82
C ILE A 414 22.72 -8.47 -8.65
N PRO A 415 22.59 -7.31 -7.97
CA PRO A 415 23.43 -6.97 -6.82
C PRO A 415 23.38 -8.03 -5.70
N ARG A 416 24.46 -8.12 -4.92
CA ARG A 416 24.62 -9.10 -3.81
C ARG A 416 23.47 -9.07 -2.82
N GLU A 417 22.90 -7.90 -2.60
CA GLU A 417 21.85 -7.65 -1.62
C GLU A 417 20.49 -8.17 -2.09
N GLU A 418 20.30 -8.43 -3.40
CA GLU A 418 19.03 -8.80 -4.02
C GLU A 418 18.85 -10.33 -4.22
N TYR A 419 19.78 -11.15 -3.72
CA TYR A 419 19.66 -12.60 -3.68
C TYR A 419 20.15 -13.20 -2.36
N LEU A 420 19.74 -14.43 -2.06
CA LEU A 420 20.28 -15.18 -0.91
C LEU A 420 21.60 -15.84 -1.27
N PHE A 421 22.61 -15.64 -0.43
CA PHE A 421 23.86 -16.41 -0.53
C PHE A 421 23.65 -17.76 0.14
N GLU A 422 24.11 -18.85 -0.49
CA GLU A 422 23.91 -20.23 0.00
C GLU A 422 22.43 -20.62 0.23
N ASN A 423 21.49 -19.90 -0.38
CA ASN A 423 20.04 -20.10 -0.24
C ASN A 423 19.54 -20.05 1.21
N ASN A 424 20.24 -19.33 2.10
CA ASN A 424 19.83 -19.20 3.50
C ASN A 424 18.87 -18.00 3.67
N PRO A 425 17.56 -18.21 3.94
CA PRO A 425 16.58 -17.12 4.07
C PRO A 425 16.79 -16.27 5.33
N GLU A 426 17.59 -16.75 6.30
CA GLU A 426 18.00 -16.00 7.49
C GLU A 426 19.11 -14.99 7.19
N ASP A 427 19.91 -15.21 6.13
CA ASP A 427 21.02 -14.34 5.72
C ASP A 427 20.51 -13.12 4.94
N ARG A 428 19.81 -12.25 5.66
CA ARG A 428 19.29 -10.99 5.14
C ARG A 428 20.33 -9.89 5.32
N PHE A 429 20.52 -9.12 4.25
CA PHE A 429 21.24 -7.86 4.32
C PHE A 429 20.25 -6.70 4.21
N PRO A 430 20.10 -5.86 5.25
CA PRO A 430 20.40 -6.12 6.67
C PRO A 430 19.39 -7.07 7.35
N THR A 431 19.69 -7.60 8.54
CA THR A 431 18.74 -8.44 9.32
C THR A 431 17.61 -7.60 9.95
N PRO A 432 16.50 -8.20 10.43
CA PRO A 432 15.46 -7.47 11.17
C PRO A 432 15.95 -6.75 12.45
N ASP A 433 17.13 -7.08 12.98
CA ASP A 433 17.66 -6.47 14.20
C ASP A 433 18.01 -4.98 14.06
N ILE A 434 18.01 -4.43 12.84
CA ILE A 434 18.18 -2.99 12.61
C ILE A 434 17.02 -2.16 13.17
N PHE A 435 15.84 -2.79 13.35
CA PHE A 435 14.67 -2.10 13.86
C PHE A 435 14.65 -2.11 15.39
N PRO A 436 14.07 -1.09 16.03
CA PRO A 436 13.88 -1.08 17.48
C PRO A 436 13.09 -2.32 17.94
N LYS A 437 13.44 -2.83 19.12
CA LYS A 437 12.70 -3.89 19.80
C LYS A 437 11.63 -3.21 20.67
N TYR A 438 10.37 -3.59 20.48
CA TYR A 438 9.21 -3.00 21.18
C TYR A 438 8.62 -3.95 22.20
#